data_AF-A0A1S1YY43-F1
#
_entry.id   AF-A0A1S1YY43-F1
#
_cell.length_a   1.000
_cell.length_b   1.000
_cell.length_c   1.000
_cell.angle_alpha   90.00
_cell.angle_beta   90.00
_cell.angle_gamma   90.00
#
_symmetry.space_group_name_H-M   'P 1'
#
loop_
_entity.id
_entity.type
_entity.pdbx_description
1 polymer ?
#
loop_
_entity_poly.entity_id
_entity_poly.type
_entity_poly.pdbx_seq_one_letter_code
_entity_poly.pdbx_strand_id
1 'polypeptide(L)'
;MSDFWLYLQLGIEHITDIQGHDHILFILALIATFSTKELKYIVWLVTGFTLGHSITLALSTLDLIPFDPALIETLIPITILIVCISNLFNTKDQKNQPHYLHRNIPFKRYFFEATIFGLIHGMGFSNYLKTLLGSQESIWEPLLAFNIGLELGQLAIVALVMLVNAIVMGFTACTQRDWNIFITGGAFISALIILFG
;
A
#
# COMPACT_ATOMS: atom_id res chain seq x y z
N MET A 1 -2.77 -26.98 11.63
CA MET A 1 -3.25 -25.58 11.53
C MET A 1 -4.46 -25.59 10.62
N SER A 2 -5.49 -24.80 10.88
CA SER A 2 -6.59 -24.68 9.91
C SER A 2 -6.08 -23.99 8.64
N ASP A 3 -6.64 -24.35 7.49
CA ASP A 3 -6.28 -23.73 6.20
C ASP A 3 -6.48 -22.21 6.27
N PHE A 4 -7.54 -21.75 6.93
CA PHE A 4 -7.75 -20.33 7.24
C PHE A 4 -6.55 -19.66 7.93
N TRP A 5 -5.98 -20.29 8.97
CA TRP A 5 -4.84 -19.69 9.68
C TRP A 5 -3.59 -19.63 8.81
N LEU A 6 -3.37 -20.65 7.98
CA LEU A 6 -2.26 -20.68 7.03
C LEU A 6 -2.36 -19.50 6.06
N TYR A 7 -3.52 -19.30 5.41
CA TYR A 7 -3.71 -18.21 4.45
C TYR A 7 -3.71 -16.83 5.11
N LEU A 8 -4.23 -16.71 6.33
CA LEU A 8 -4.14 -15.48 7.11
C LEU A 8 -2.68 -15.11 7.38
N GLN A 9 -1.87 -16.07 7.83
CA GLN A 9 -0.44 -15.85 8.06
C GLN A 9 0.28 -15.49 6.76
N LEU A 10 -0.05 -16.17 5.65
CA LEU A 10 0.50 -15.83 4.33
C LEU A 10 0.16 -14.42 3.89
N GLY A 11 -1.03 -13.90 4.20
CA GLY A 11 -1.39 -12.50 3.93
C GLY A 11 -0.53 -11.51 4.71
N ILE A 12 -0.27 -11.80 5.99
CA ILE A 12 0.62 -10.98 6.84
C ILE A 12 2.06 -11.05 6.32
N GLU A 13 2.55 -12.25 6.00
CA GLU A 13 3.90 -12.47 5.49
C GLU A 13 4.07 -11.79 4.13
N HIS A 14 3.07 -11.83 3.25
CA HIS A 14 3.13 -11.16 1.95
C HIS A 14 3.44 -9.66 2.05
N ILE A 15 2.86 -8.96 3.03
CA ILE A 15 3.09 -7.52 3.23
C ILE A 15 4.36 -7.21 4.05
N THR A 16 4.85 -8.18 4.84
CA THR A 16 5.98 -7.97 5.77
C THR A 16 7.28 -8.63 5.30
N ASP A 17 7.24 -9.47 4.27
CA ASP A 17 8.40 -10.12 3.71
C ASP A 17 9.29 -9.12 2.94
N ILE A 18 10.58 -9.45 2.86
CA ILE A 18 11.59 -8.69 2.15
C ILE A 18 11.24 -8.60 0.66
N GLN A 19 10.56 -9.60 0.09
CA GLN A 19 10.10 -9.54 -1.30
C GLN A 19 8.92 -8.58 -1.51
N GLY A 20 8.10 -8.33 -0.47
CA GLY A 20 6.97 -7.39 -0.47
C GLY A 20 7.33 -5.96 -0.07
N HIS A 21 8.60 -5.57 -0.17
CA HIS A 21 9.08 -4.24 0.23
C HIS A 21 8.41 -3.10 -0.55
N ASP A 22 7.95 -3.36 -1.77
CA ASP A 22 7.17 -2.43 -2.59
C ASP A 22 5.86 -1.98 -1.93
N HIS A 23 5.15 -2.88 -1.23
CA HIS A 23 3.97 -2.55 -0.45
C HIS A 23 4.29 -1.59 0.70
N ILE A 24 5.37 -1.89 1.43
CA ILE A 24 5.83 -1.06 2.53
C ILE A 24 6.20 0.32 2.00
N LEU A 25 6.97 0.40 0.92
CA LEU A 25 7.36 1.65 0.26
C LEU A 25 6.15 2.46 -0.19
N PHE A 26 5.16 1.80 -0.80
CA PHE A 26 3.93 2.45 -1.23
C PHE A 26 3.15 3.01 -0.03
N ILE A 27 2.92 2.21 1.02
CA ILE A 27 2.20 2.64 2.22
C ILE A 27 2.93 3.81 2.89
N LEU A 28 4.25 3.73 3.01
CA LEU A 28 5.08 4.80 3.55
C LEU A 28 4.90 6.09 2.76
N ALA A 29 5.02 6.04 1.43
CA ALA A 29 4.79 7.20 0.58
C ALA A 29 3.36 7.74 0.72
N LEU A 30 2.36 6.87 0.68
CA LEU A 30 0.95 7.24 0.73
C LEU A 30 0.59 7.98 2.02
N ILE A 31 1.08 7.50 3.17
CA ILE A 31 0.72 8.06 4.49
C ILE A 31 1.65 9.20 4.94
N ALA A 32 2.76 9.46 4.22
CA ALA A 32 3.74 10.48 4.58
C ALA A 32 3.15 11.90 4.73
N THR A 33 2.09 12.19 3.97
CA THR A 33 1.41 13.51 3.98
C THR A 33 0.36 13.64 5.08
N PHE A 34 0.00 12.54 5.77
CA PHE A 34 -1.06 12.51 6.76
C PHE A 34 -0.50 12.66 8.19
N SER A 35 -1.32 13.28 9.05
CA SER A 35 -1.05 13.40 10.48
C SER A 35 -1.72 12.28 11.28
N THR A 36 -1.28 12.06 12.51
CA THR A 36 -1.91 11.13 13.48
C THR A 36 -3.37 11.48 13.78
N LYS A 37 -3.83 12.70 13.47
CA LYS A 37 -5.24 13.11 13.59
C LYS A 37 -6.13 12.52 12.49
N GLU A 38 -5.55 11.94 11.44
CA GLU A 38 -6.25 11.52 10.22
C GLU A 38 -6.29 9.99 10.06
N LEU A 39 -6.11 9.24 11.16
CA LEU A 39 -6.10 7.77 11.15
C LEU A 39 -7.30 7.14 10.44
N LYS A 40 -8.51 7.72 10.60
CA LYS A 40 -9.71 7.23 9.90
C LYS A 40 -9.54 7.25 8.38
N TYR A 41 -8.92 8.29 7.83
CA TYR A 41 -8.68 8.38 6.38
C TYR A 41 -7.64 7.36 5.96
N ILE A 42 -6.55 7.21 6.73
CA ILE A 42 -5.50 6.23 6.45
C ILE A 42 -6.06 4.80 6.42
N VAL A 43 -6.93 4.43 7.36
CA VAL A 43 -7.60 3.12 7.36
C VAL A 43 -8.36 2.92 6.05
N TRP A 44 -9.13 3.91 5.59
CA TRP A 44 -9.82 3.80 4.30
C TRP A 44 -8.88 3.67 3.11
N LEU A 45 -7.70 4.29 3.15
CA LEU A 45 -6.69 4.13 2.10
C LEU A 45 -6.13 2.70 2.07
N VAL A 46 -5.84 2.13 3.24
CA VAL A 46 -5.40 0.74 3.38
C VAL A 46 -6.49 -0.21 2.87
N THR A 47 -7.74 -0.02 3.28
CA THR A 47 -8.86 -0.83 2.79
C THR A 47 -9.03 -0.69 1.27
N GLY A 48 -8.86 0.52 0.71
CA GLY A 48 -8.91 0.75 -0.73
C GLY A 48 -7.84 -0.05 -1.49
N PHE A 49 -6.61 -0.08 -0.95
CA PHE A 49 -5.56 -0.96 -1.45
C PHE A 49 -5.98 -2.44 -1.40
N THR A 50 -6.44 -2.92 -0.24
CA THR A 50 -6.83 -4.33 -0.06
C THR A 50 -7.97 -4.71 -0.99
N LEU A 51 -8.95 -3.83 -1.21
CA LEU A 51 -10.06 -4.05 -2.13
C LEU A 51 -9.56 -4.19 -3.58
N GLY A 52 -8.70 -3.28 -4.04
CA GLY A 52 -8.10 -3.36 -5.37
C GLY A 52 -7.31 -4.66 -5.54
N HIS A 53 -6.46 -4.97 -4.57
CA HIS A 53 -5.65 -6.18 -4.54
C HIS A 53 -6.50 -7.45 -4.59
N SER A 54 -7.54 -7.52 -3.76
CA SER A 54 -8.45 -8.67 -3.68
C SER A 54 -9.11 -8.95 -5.03
N ILE A 55 -9.53 -7.91 -5.76
CA ILE A 55 -10.22 -8.03 -7.04
C ILE A 55 -9.31 -8.69 -8.08
N THR A 56 -8.11 -8.15 -8.30
CA THR A 56 -7.22 -8.68 -9.33
C THR A 56 -6.57 -9.99 -8.93
N LEU A 57 -6.31 -10.20 -7.65
CA LEU A 57 -5.87 -11.49 -7.13
C LEU A 57 -6.91 -12.58 -7.42
N ALA A 58 -8.20 -12.32 -7.15
CA ALA A 58 -9.27 -13.27 -7.45
C ALA A 58 -9.43 -13.51 -8.96
N LEU A 59 -9.42 -12.44 -9.77
CA LEU A 59 -9.54 -12.56 -11.23
C LEU A 59 -8.39 -13.35 -11.85
N SER A 60 -7.16 -13.13 -11.37
CA SER A 60 -5.98 -13.79 -11.92
C SER A 60 -5.81 -15.22 -11.40
N THR A 61 -6.17 -15.50 -10.15
CA THR A 61 -6.18 -16.88 -9.63
C THR A 61 -7.22 -17.77 -10.32
N LEU A 62 -8.33 -17.19 -10.79
CA LEU A 62 -9.38 -17.86 -11.58
C LEU A 62 -9.08 -17.94 -13.08
N ASP A 63 -7.92 -17.50 -13.55
CA ASP A 63 -7.56 -17.41 -14.97
C ASP A 63 -8.55 -16.61 -15.84
N LEU A 64 -9.30 -15.68 -15.25
CA LEU A 64 -10.29 -14.89 -15.99
C LEU A 64 -9.64 -13.82 -16.87
N ILE A 65 -8.45 -13.35 -16.49
CA ILE A 65 -7.72 -12.33 -17.24
C ILE A 65 -6.23 -12.70 -17.27
N PRO A 66 -5.63 -12.89 -18.45
CA PRO A 66 -4.20 -13.10 -18.58
C PRO A 66 -3.46 -11.76 -18.42
N PHE A 67 -2.34 -11.80 -17.72
CA PHE A 67 -1.47 -10.63 -17.52
C PHE A 67 -0.01 -11.02 -17.77
N ASP A 68 0.78 -10.04 -18.20
CA ASP A 68 2.24 -10.19 -18.38
C ASP A 68 2.95 -9.79 -17.07
N PRO A 69 3.61 -10.73 -16.36
CA PRO A 69 4.33 -10.43 -15.12
C PRO A 69 5.35 -9.30 -15.28
N ALA A 70 6.04 -9.21 -16.43
CA ALA A 70 7.04 -8.17 -16.66
C ALA A 70 6.42 -6.76 -16.70
N LEU A 71 5.20 -6.64 -17.24
CA LEU A 71 4.45 -5.38 -17.21
C LEU A 71 4.04 -5.03 -15.78
N ILE A 72 3.58 -6.00 -14.99
CA ILE A 72 3.17 -5.76 -13.60
C ILE A 72 4.36 -5.33 -12.73
N GLU A 73 5.48 -6.05 -12.83
CA GLU A 73 6.74 -5.71 -12.15
C GLU A 73 7.23 -4.30 -12.51
N THR A 74 7.00 -3.84 -13.74
CA THR A 74 7.34 -2.47 -14.17
C THR A 74 6.35 -1.43 -13.64
N LEU A 75 5.05 -1.77 -13.57
CA LEU A 75 4.00 -0.83 -13.15
C LEU A 75 3.98 -0.57 -11.64
N ILE A 76 4.40 -1.53 -10.82
CA ILE A 76 4.50 -1.40 -9.36
C ILE A 76 5.40 -0.21 -8.96
N PRO A 77 6.69 -0.13 -9.35
CA PRO A 77 7.53 1.01 -9.01
C PRO A 77 7.05 2.31 -9.67
N ILE A 78 6.49 2.25 -10.89
CA ILE A 78 5.92 3.45 -11.55
C ILE A 78 4.79 4.06 -10.71
N THR A 79 3.90 3.24 -10.17
CA THR A 79 2.79 3.74 -9.33
C THR A 79 3.27 4.31 -8.00
N ILE A 80 4.33 3.75 -7.39
CA ILE A 80 5.01 4.34 -6.23
C ILE A 80 5.60 5.72 -6.59
N LEU A 81 6.27 5.83 -7.74
CA LEU A 81 6.84 7.11 -8.21
C LEU A 81 5.75 8.16 -8.41
N ILE A 82 4.59 7.80 -8.96
CA ILE A 82 3.44 8.71 -9.13
C ILE A 82 2.99 9.27 -7.78
N VAL A 83 2.84 8.44 -6.75
CA VAL A 83 2.48 8.88 -5.39
C VAL A 83 3.57 9.76 -4.78
N CYS A 84 4.84 9.42 -5.01
CA CYS A 84 5.94 10.24 -4.49
C CYS A 84 5.95 11.64 -5.13
N ILE A 85 5.80 11.70 -6.45
CA ILE A 85 5.72 12.97 -7.20
C ILE A 85 4.51 13.79 -6.74
N SER A 86 3.37 13.12 -6.57
CA SER A 86 2.13 13.70 -6.01
C SER A 86 2.38 14.44 -4.69
N ASN A 87 3.05 13.77 -3.75
CA ASN A 87 3.33 14.31 -2.42
C ASN A 87 4.25 15.54 -2.44
N LEU A 88 5.25 15.55 -3.34
CA LEU A 88 6.22 16.64 -3.46
C LEU A 88 5.59 17.92 -4.05
N PHE A 89 4.62 17.77 -4.95
CA PHE A 89 3.90 18.93 -5.49
C PHE A 89 2.86 19.49 -4.51
N ASN A 90 2.24 18.63 -3.69
CA ASN A 90 1.27 19.06 -2.67
C ASN A 90 1.88 19.81 -1.47
N THR A 91 3.21 19.82 -1.32
CA THR A 91 3.88 20.47 -0.18
C THR A 91 4.04 22.00 -0.33
N LYS A 92 3.68 22.58 -1.48
CA LYS A 92 3.84 24.02 -1.76
C LYS A 92 2.76 24.92 -1.12
N ASP A 93 1.59 24.40 -0.76
CA ASP A 93 0.43 25.23 -0.35
C ASP A 93 0.11 25.24 1.16
N GLN A 94 0.87 24.55 2.00
CA GLN A 94 0.54 24.44 3.43
C GLN A 94 0.72 25.73 4.26
N LYS A 95 1.32 26.80 3.72
CA LYS A 95 1.62 28.00 4.51
C LYS A 95 0.47 29.00 4.67
N ASN A 96 -0.56 29.00 3.80
CA ASN A 96 -1.47 30.16 3.71
C ASN A 96 -2.98 29.85 3.56
N GLN A 97 -3.46 28.62 3.71
CA GLN A 97 -4.88 28.33 3.50
C GLN A 97 -5.54 27.51 4.62
N PRO A 98 -6.80 27.82 4.98
CA PRO A 98 -7.47 27.22 6.13
C PRO A 98 -7.77 25.72 5.94
N HIS A 99 -7.49 24.97 7.00
CA HIS A 99 -7.49 23.51 7.17
C HIS A 99 -8.79 22.75 6.77
N TYR A 100 -9.87 23.43 6.41
CA TYR A 100 -11.18 22.82 6.12
C TYR A 100 -11.57 22.80 4.63
N LEU A 101 -10.95 23.60 3.76
CA LEU A 101 -11.38 23.70 2.35
C LEU A 101 -10.69 22.71 1.40
N HIS A 102 -9.54 22.15 1.80
CA HIS A 102 -8.80 21.19 0.99
C HIS A 102 -9.12 19.71 1.31
N ARG A 103 -10.12 19.38 2.14
CA ARG A 103 -10.21 18.03 2.74
C ARG A 103 -10.68 16.91 1.80
N ASN A 104 -11.56 17.20 0.83
CA ASN A 104 -12.22 16.13 0.04
C ASN A 104 -11.50 15.74 -1.26
N ILE A 105 -10.70 16.63 -1.84
CA ILE A 105 -9.92 16.38 -3.06
C ILE A 105 -8.69 15.47 -2.81
N PRO A 106 -7.87 15.65 -1.75
CA PRO A 106 -6.71 14.81 -1.50
C PRO A 106 -7.13 13.39 -1.14
N PHE A 107 -8.17 13.21 -0.30
CA PHE A 107 -8.60 11.87 0.08
C PHE A 107 -9.05 11.03 -1.14
N LYS A 108 -9.90 11.58 -2.02
CA LYS A 108 -10.36 10.85 -3.21
C LYS A 108 -9.20 10.45 -4.12
N ARG A 109 -8.23 11.34 -4.30
CA ARG A 109 -7.02 11.09 -5.07
C ARG A 109 -6.19 9.97 -4.45
N TYR A 110 -5.84 10.08 -3.18
CA TYR A 110 -5.03 9.05 -2.50
C TYR A 110 -5.76 7.71 -2.44
N PHE A 111 -7.08 7.71 -2.28
CA PHE A 111 -7.88 6.49 -2.31
C PHE A 111 -7.84 5.84 -3.70
N PHE A 112 -7.94 6.64 -4.76
CA PHE A 112 -7.77 6.17 -6.12
C PHE A 112 -6.37 5.61 -6.36
N GLU A 113 -5.31 6.33 -5.98
CA GLU A 113 -3.92 5.88 -6.08
C GLU A 113 -3.71 4.55 -5.33
N ALA A 114 -4.22 4.43 -4.10
CA ALA A 114 -4.17 3.20 -3.30
C ALA A 114 -4.89 2.02 -3.95
N THR A 115 -6.10 2.27 -4.49
CA THR A 115 -6.89 1.24 -5.17
C THR A 115 -6.22 0.78 -6.46
N ILE A 116 -5.67 1.70 -7.26
CA ILE A 116 -4.94 1.37 -8.50
C ILE A 116 -3.67 0.59 -8.19
N PHE A 117 -2.91 1.00 -7.17
CA PHE A 117 -1.75 0.23 -6.72
C PHE A 117 -2.16 -1.18 -6.29
N GLY A 118 -3.23 -1.31 -5.50
CA GLY A 118 -3.80 -2.61 -5.12
C GLY A 118 -4.17 -3.46 -6.32
N LEU A 119 -4.90 -2.91 -7.29
CA LEU A 119 -5.26 -3.62 -8.53
C LEU A 119 -4.02 -4.13 -9.26
N ILE A 120 -3.03 -3.27 -9.48
CA ILE A 120 -1.80 -3.66 -10.18
C ILE A 120 -1.08 -4.76 -9.42
N HIS A 121 -0.93 -4.58 -8.12
CA HIS A 121 -0.11 -5.45 -7.31
C HIS A 121 -0.73 -6.84 -7.07
N GLY A 122 -2.06 -6.91 -6.93
CA GLY A 122 -2.78 -8.18 -6.80
C GLY A 122 -2.57 -9.15 -7.97
N MET A 123 -2.18 -8.64 -9.14
CA MET A 123 -1.80 -9.46 -10.29
C MET A 123 -0.40 -10.07 -10.17
N GLY A 124 0.53 -9.44 -9.44
CA GLY A 124 1.90 -9.93 -9.27
C GLY A 124 1.98 -11.17 -8.38
N PHE A 125 1.11 -11.28 -7.38
CA PHE A 125 1.11 -12.39 -6.42
C PHE A 125 0.24 -13.59 -6.84
N SER A 126 -0.62 -13.43 -7.85
CA SER A 126 -1.64 -14.42 -8.20
C SER A 126 -1.08 -15.77 -8.61
N ASN A 127 0.02 -15.81 -9.37
CA ASN A 127 0.65 -17.05 -9.82
C ASN A 127 1.15 -17.90 -8.65
N TYR A 128 1.72 -17.26 -7.63
CA TYR A 128 2.17 -17.94 -6.41
C TYR A 128 0.98 -18.50 -5.64
N LEU A 129 -0.05 -17.67 -5.39
CA LEU A 129 -1.24 -18.11 -4.67
C LEU A 129 -1.97 -19.25 -5.40
N LYS A 130 -2.05 -19.18 -6.72
CA LYS A 130 -2.65 -20.22 -7.57
C LYS A 130 -1.90 -21.56 -7.43
N THR A 131 -0.57 -21.51 -7.41
CA THR A 131 0.26 -22.71 -7.21
C THR A 131 0.01 -23.34 -5.84
N LEU A 132 -0.18 -22.51 -4.82
CA LEU A 132 -0.46 -22.95 -3.45
C LEU A 132 -1.88 -23.51 -3.27
N LEU A 133 -2.87 -22.93 -3.97
CA LEU A 133 -4.26 -23.39 -3.99
C LEU A 133 -4.41 -24.77 -4.66
N GLY A 134 -3.56 -25.09 -5.64
CA GLY A 134 -3.53 -26.41 -6.27
C GLY A 134 -4.90 -26.85 -6.79
N SER A 135 -5.38 -28.00 -6.32
CA SER A 135 -6.69 -28.57 -6.69
C SER A 135 -7.80 -28.31 -5.66
N GLN A 136 -7.68 -27.27 -4.82
CA GLN A 136 -8.72 -26.96 -3.84
C GLN A 136 -10.07 -26.67 -4.51
N GLU A 137 -11.16 -27.20 -3.93
CA GLU A 137 -12.51 -27.06 -4.47
C GLU A 137 -13.06 -25.62 -4.33
N SER A 138 -12.56 -24.84 -3.38
CA SER A 138 -13.01 -23.47 -3.11
C SER A 138 -11.84 -22.51 -2.88
N ILE A 139 -11.81 -21.45 -3.68
CA ILE A 139 -10.84 -20.35 -3.54
C ILE A 139 -11.28 -19.31 -2.51
N TRP A 140 -12.54 -19.35 -2.06
CA TRP A 140 -13.17 -18.24 -1.36
C TRP A 140 -12.62 -18.06 0.06
N GLU A 141 -12.48 -19.17 0.79
CA GLU A 141 -11.94 -19.15 2.16
C GLU A 141 -10.45 -18.80 2.19
N PRO A 142 -9.58 -19.40 1.35
CA PRO A 142 -8.19 -18.98 1.22
C PRO A 142 -8.02 -17.50 0.87
N LEU A 143 -8.76 -16.99 -0.12
CA LEU A 143 -8.67 -15.59 -0.53
C LEU A 143 -9.16 -14.65 0.57
N LEU A 144 -10.25 -14.99 1.25
CA LEU A 144 -10.76 -14.16 2.35
C LEU A 144 -9.75 -14.10 3.50
N ALA A 145 -9.23 -15.26 3.92
CA ALA A 145 -8.22 -15.35 4.97
C ALA A 145 -6.96 -14.56 4.62
N PHE A 146 -6.47 -14.72 3.39
CA PHE A 146 -5.31 -13.98 2.88
C PHE A 146 -5.53 -12.47 2.92
N ASN A 147 -6.65 -11.97 2.40
CA ASN A 147 -6.91 -10.53 2.36
C ASN A 147 -7.13 -9.93 3.76
N ILE A 148 -7.70 -10.69 4.71
CA ILE A 148 -7.76 -10.29 6.12
C ILE A 148 -6.34 -10.18 6.69
N GLY A 149 -5.49 -11.17 6.44
CA GLY A 149 -4.08 -11.15 6.85
C GLY A 149 -3.32 -9.94 6.28
N LEU A 150 -3.49 -9.68 4.99
CA LEU A 150 -2.93 -8.53 4.28
C LEU A 150 -3.34 -7.22 4.96
N GLU A 151 -4.64 -6.98 5.14
CA GLU A 151 -5.14 -5.74 5.75
C GLU A 151 -4.63 -5.56 7.19
N LEU A 152 -4.59 -6.65 7.98
CA LEU A 152 -4.03 -6.61 9.34
C LEU A 152 -2.54 -6.25 9.35
N GLY A 153 -1.75 -6.85 8.45
CA GLY A 153 -0.32 -6.53 8.33
C GLY A 153 -0.09 -5.09 7.90
N GLN A 154 -0.88 -4.57 6.95
CA GLN A 154 -0.83 -3.18 6.54
C GLN A 154 -1.17 -2.22 7.67
N LEU A 155 -2.23 -2.49 8.43
CA LEU A 155 -2.62 -1.69 9.58
C LEU A 155 -1.55 -1.70 10.68
N ALA A 156 -0.85 -2.82 10.88
CA ALA A 156 0.28 -2.90 11.80
C ALA A 156 1.45 -2.02 11.36
N ILE A 157 1.82 -2.05 10.06
CA ILE A 157 2.84 -1.16 9.49
C ILE A 157 2.43 0.30 9.66
N VAL A 158 1.18 0.66 9.32
CA VAL A 158 0.66 2.02 9.50
C VAL A 158 0.75 2.46 10.95
N ALA A 159 0.33 1.62 11.90
CA ALA A 159 0.39 1.94 13.32
C ALA A 159 1.83 2.22 13.78
N LEU A 160 2.79 1.39 13.34
CA LEU A 160 4.21 1.60 13.64
C LEU A 160 4.73 2.91 13.06
N VAL A 161 4.43 3.21 11.79
CA VAL A 161 4.89 4.44 11.14
C VAL A 161 4.28 5.68 11.80
N MET A 162 3.00 5.62 12.16
CA MET A 162 2.31 6.71 12.86
C MET A 162 2.86 6.93 14.27
N LEU A 163 3.26 5.86 14.97
CA LEU A 163 3.94 5.95 16.25
C LEU A 163 5.31 6.62 16.11
N VAL A 164 6.13 6.19 15.14
CA VAL A 164 7.44 6.83 14.87
C VAL A 164 7.25 8.30 14.52
N ASN A 165 6.28 8.61 13.66
CA ASN A 165 5.97 9.99 13.28
C ASN A 165 5.59 10.84 14.50
N ALA A 166 4.76 10.32 15.41
CA ALA A 166 4.38 11.00 16.65
C ALA A 166 5.58 11.25 17.57
N ILE A 167 6.49 10.29 17.70
CA ILE A 167 7.72 10.42 18.49
C ILE A 167 8.64 11.47 17.86
N VAL A 168 8.89 11.40 16.55
CA VAL A 168 9.76 12.35 15.85
C VAL A 168 9.22 13.77 15.99
N MET A 169 7.92 14.00 15.77
CA MET A 169 7.32 15.32 15.97
C MET A 169 7.28 15.77 17.42
N GLY A 170 7.14 14.85 18.38
CA GLY A 170 7.04 15.17 19.81
C GLY A 170 8.38 15.49 20.46
N PHE A 171 9.48 14.91 19.97
CA PHE A 171 10.80 15.01 20.61
C PHE A 171 11.86 15.73 19.76
N THR A 172 11.54 16.14 18.53
CA THR A 172 12.47 16.85 17.65
C THR A 172 11.84 18.13 17.09
N ALA A 173 12.66 19.02 16.51
CA ALA A 173 12.19 20.20 15.78
C ALA A 173 11.70 19.86 14.35
N CYS A 174 11.61 18.57 14.00
CA CYS A 174 11.18 18.10 12.69
C CYS A 174 9.72 18.48 12.45
N THR A 175 9.45 19.15 11.34
CA THR A 175 8.09 19.47 10.93
C THR A 175 7.46 18.31 10.15
N GLN A 176 6.12 18.26 10.07
CA GLN A 176 5.42 17.30 9.19
C GLN A 176 5.89 17.40 7.73
N ARG A 177 6.31 18.60 7.30
CA ARG A 177 6.88 18.82 5.96
C ARG A 177 8.21 18.09 5.80
N ASP A 178 9.10 18.17 6.78
CA ASP A 178 10.41 17.52 6.73
C ASP A 178 10.26 16.00 6.75
N TRP A 179 9.34 15.48 7.60
CA TRP A 179 8.95 14.07 7.60
C TRP A 179 8.46 13.61 6.23
N ASN A 180 7.53 14.36 5.62
CA ASN A 180 6.98 14.03 4.31
C ASN A 180 8.07 14.00 3.23
N ILE A 181 8.95 15.01 3.19
CA ILE A 181 10.04 15.07 2.21
C ILE A 181 11.02 13.91 2.41
N PHE A 182 11.36 13.58 3.66
CA PHE A 182 12.28 12.50 3.97
C PHE A 182 11.72 11.14 3.53
N ILE A 183 10.51 10.79 3.97
CA ILE A 183 9.87 9.51 3.63
C ILE A 183 9.61 9.41 2.13
N THR A 184 9.02 10.45 1.53
CA THR A 184 8.74 10.48 0.09
C THR A 184 10.02 10.41 -0.75
N GLY A 185 11.09 11.12 -0.34
CA GLY A 185 12.37 11.07 -1.04
C GLY A 185 13.02 9.70 -0.99
N GLY A 186 13.02 9.05 0.18
CA GLY A 186 13.51 7.68 0.33
C GLY A 186 12.72 6.67 -0.50
N ALA A 187 11.39 6.77 -0.48
CA ALA A 187 10.52 5.92 -1.29
C ALA A 187 10.73 6.14 -2.80
N PHE A 188 10.89 7.39 -3.23
CA PHE A 188 11.15 7.73 -4.63
C PHE A 188 12.48 7.12 -5.13
N ILE A 189 13.55 7.25 -4.35
CA ILE A 189 14.86 6.66 -4.70
C ILE A 189 14.75 5.14 -4.74
N SER A 190 14.09 4.53 -3.76
CA SER A 190 13.91 3.06 -3.72
C SER A 190 13.12 2.55 -4.93
N ALA A 191 12.05 3.26 -5.31
CA ALA A 191 11.27 2.91 -6.50
C ALA A 191 12.07 3.06 -7.81
N LEU A 192 12.97 4.05 -7.91
CA LEU A 192 13.87 4.15 -9.06
C LEU A 192 14.86 2.98 -9.12
N ILE A 193 15.38 2.55 -7.96
CA ILE A 193 16.27 1.39 -7.89
C ILE A 193 15.53 0.13 -8.35
N ILE A 194 14.29 -0.08 -7.90
CA ILE A 194 13.47 -1.22 -8.34
C ILE A 194 13.19 -1.17 -9.85
N LEU A 195 12.96 0.02 -10.41
CA LEU A 195 12.61 0.19 -11.82
C LEU A 195 13.80 -0.04 -12.78
N PHE A 196 15.03 0.24 -12.34
CA PHE A 196 16.21 0.25 -13.21
C PHE A 196 17.34 -0.71 -12.81
N GLY A 197 17.25 -1.32 -11.62
CA GLY A 197 18.25 -2.25 -11.07
C GLY A 197 17.85 -3.70 -11.29
#